data_AF-A0A836SEL5-F1
#
_entry.id   AF-A0A836SEL5-F1
#
_cell.length_a   1.000
_cell.length_b   1.000
_cell.length_c   1.000
_cell.angle_alpha   90.00
_cell.angle_beta   90.00
_cell.angle_gamma   90.00
#
_symmetry.space_group_name_H-M   'P 1'
#
loop_
_entity.id
_entity.type
_entity.pdbx_description
1 polymer ?
#
loop_
_entity_poly.entity_id
_entity_poly.type
_entity_poly.pdbx_seq_one_letter_code
_entity_poly.pdbx_strand_id
1 'polypeptide(L)'
;MKERTLTINWSDGHLSLFHYIWLRDNCPCPECQHPNGQRVFETITIPSDIRPNSIQTIEDGQIKIVWADGHVSHFSPRWLRTHCYSASERAKRAKKQPSRKLSLDC
;
A
#
# COMPACT_ATOMS: atom_id res chain seq x y z
N MET A 1 -3.87 -21.74 1.11
CA MET A 1 -3.97 -20.38 1.69
C MET A 1 -3.76 -19.39 0.55
N LYS A 2 -4.68 -18.45 0.32
CA LYS A 2 -4.54 -17.48 -0.80
C LYS A 2 -3.71 -16.29 -0.35
N GLU A 3 -2.75 -15.87 -1.16
CA GLU A 3 -1.89 -14.71 -0.89
C GLU A 3 -2.73 -13.43 -0.79
N ARG A 4 -2.37 -12.54 0.15
CA ARG A 4 -3.05 -11.26 0.42
C ARG A 4 -2.11 -10.06 0.34
N THR A 5 -0.92 -10.28 -0.20
CA THR A 5 0.20 -9.35 -0.14
C THR A 5 0.96 -9.33 -1.45
N LEU A 6 1.48 -8.16 -1.81
CA LEU A 6 2.50 -7.99 -2.82
C LEU A 6 3.85 -7.86 -2.12
N THR A 7 4.81 -8.71 -2.49
CA THR A 7 6.21 -8.58 -2.07
C THR A 7 7.01 -7.99 -3.22
N ILE A 8 7.78 -6.94 -2.94
CA ILE A 8 8.68 -6.30 -3.90
C ILE A 8 10.11 -6.50 -3.41
N ASN A 9 10.92 -7.13 -4.26
CA ASN A 9 12.36 -7.24 -4.07
C ASN A 9 13.06 -6.14 -4.86
N TRP A 10 13.73 -5.24 -4.15
CA TRP A 10 14.43 -4.11 -4.73
C TRP A 10 15.88 -4.47 -5.09
N SER A 11 16.47 -3.75 -6.04
CA SER A 11 17.86 -3.99 -6.48
C SER A 11 18.90 -3.75 -5.37
N ASP A 12 18.56 -2.98 -4.34
CA ASP A 12 19.39 -2.75 -3.14
C ASP A 12 19.20 -3.83 -2.06
N GLY A 13 18.47 -4.90 -2.36
CA GLY A 13 18.16 -5.99 -1.43
C GLY A 13 17.09 -5.65 -0.39
N HIS A 14 16.47 -4.45 -0.45
CA HIS A 14 15.33 -4.15 0.40
C HIS A 14 14.14 -5.03 0.00
N LEU A 15 13.34 -5.43 0.99
CA LEU A 15 12.07 -6.12 0.79
C LEU A 15 10.93 -5.24 1.29
N SER A 16 9.98 -4.94 0.40
CA SER A 16 8.73 -4.28 0.77
C SER A 16 7.57 -5.25 0.68
N LEU A 17 6.66 -5.17 1.64
CA LEU A 17 5.45 -5.99 1.70
C LEU A 17 4.24 -5.06 1.82
N PHE A 18 3.28 -5.25 0.93
CA PHE A 18 2.04 -4.47 0.88
C PHE A 18 0.83 -5.39 0.87
N HIS A 19 -0.11 -5.20 1.79
CA HIS A 19 -1.42 -5.82 1.72
C HIS A 19 -2.22 -5.31 0.52
N TYR A 20 -2.92 -6.21 -0.15
CA TYR A 20 -3.76 -5.87 -1.31
C TYR A 20 -4.85 -4.85 -0.99
N ILE A 21 -5.52 -5.01 0.16
CA ILE A 21 -6.53 -4.05 0.62
C ILE A 21 -5.94 -2.65 0.76
N TRP A 22 -4.71 -2.54 1.25
CA TRP A 22 -4.03 -1.26 1.44
C TRP A 22 -3.64 -0.64 0.10
N LEU A 23 -3.12 -1.43 -0.84
CA LEU A 23 -2.83 -0.94 -2.20
C LEU A 23 -4.11 -0.45 -2.89
N ARG A 24 -5.22 -1.21 -2.79
CA ARG A 24 -6.49 -0.81 -3.39
C ARG A 24 -7.08 0.45 -2.76
N ASP A 25 -6.97 0.60 -1.44
CA ASP A 25 -7.40 1.79 -0.70
C ASP A 25 -6.59 3.04 -1.09
N ASN A 26 -5.36 2.84 -1.58
CA ASN A 26 -4.46 3.89 -2.06
C ASN A 26 -4.37 3.93 -3.60
N CYS A 27 -5.38 3.43 -4.31
CA CYS A 27 -5.39 3.45 -5.78
C CYS A 27 -5.28 4.91 -6.30
N PRO A 28 -4.28 5.22 -7.16
CA PRO A 28 -4.09 6.56 -7.70
C PRO A 28 -4.87 6.82 -9.00
N CYS A 29 -5.83 5.95 -9.37
CA CYS A 29 -6.60 6.17 -10.59
C CYS A 29 -7.56 7.36 -10.43
N PRO A 30 -7.96 8.02 -11.55
CA PRO A 30 -8.81 9.21 -11.50
C PRO A 30 -10.17 9.01 -10.82
N GLU A 31 -10.69 7.78 -10.80
CA GLU A 31 -11.94 7.41 -10.13
C GLU A 31 -11.78 7.32 -8.60
N CYS A 32 -10.57 7.06 -8.12
CA CYS A 32 -10.28 6.83 -6.70
C CYS A 32 -9.62 8.04 -6.03
N GLN A 33 -8.89 8.85 -6.80
CA GLN A 33 -8.14 10.00 -6.30
C GLN A 33 -8.39 11.23 -7.17
N HIS A 34 -8.81 12.32 -6.53
CA HIS A 34 -8.93 13.62 -7.16
C HIS A 34 -7.51 14.18 -7.49
N PRO A 35 -7.35 15.03 -8.51
CA PRO A 35 -6.04 15.59 -8.89
C PRO A 35 -5.25 16.32 -7.78
N ASN A 36 -5.92 16.75 -6.70
CA ASN A 36 -5.27 17.32 -5.52
C ASN A 36 -4.72 16.27 -4.53
N GLY A 37 -4.82 14.97 -4.86
CA GLY A 37 -4.39 13.85 -4.02
C GLY A 37 -5.44 13.33 -3.04
N GLN A 38 -6.61 13.97 -2.95
CA GLN A 38 -7.67 13.54 -2.04
C GLN A 38 -8.35 12.26 -2.55
N ARG A 39 -8.56 11.30 -1.65
CA ARG A 39 -9.35 10.10 -1.92
C ARG A 39 -10.84 10.45 -2.01
N VAL A 40 -11.53 9.95 -3.03
CA VAL A 40 -12.93 10.30 -3.33
C VAL A 40 -13.92 9.14 -3.18
N PHE A 41 -13.52 8.08 -2.47
CA PHE A 41 -14.36 6.93 -2.17
C PHE A 41 -14.15 6.48 -0.72
N GLU A 42 -15.06 5.67 -0.20
CA GLU A 42 -14.99 5.15 1.16
C GLU A 42 -14.32 3.77 1.21
N THR A 43 -13.54 3.49 2.26
CA THR A 43 -12.83 2.19 2.38
C THR A 43 -13.78 1.01 2.47
N ILE A 44 -14.99 1.21 3.01
CA ILE A 44 -16.02 0.16 3.15
C ILE A 44 -16.52 -0.35 1.79
N THR A 45 -16.33 0.41 0.71
CA THR A 45 -16.73 -0.02 -0.63
C THR A 45 -15.75 -1.02 -1.25
N ILE A 46 -14.55 -1.16 -0.68
CA ILE A 46 -13.59 -2.15 -1.16
C ILE A 46 -13.95 -3.54 -0.60
N PRO A 47 -14.10 -4.56 -1.46
CA PRO A 47 -14.34 -5.93 -1.00
C PRO A 47 -13.25 -6.41 -0.05
N SER A 48 -13.63 -6.99 1.09
CA SER A 48 -12.67 -7.49 2.10
C SER A 48 -11.74 -8.60 1.57
N ASP A 49 -12.18 -9.29 0.52
CA ASP A 49 -11.44 -10.33 -0.17
C ASP A 49 -10.80 -9.85 -1.48
N ILE A 50 -10.71 -8.53 -1.72
CA ILE A 50 -10.14 -7.93 -2.93
C ILE A 50 -8.79 -8.54 -3.31
N ARG A 51 -8.66 -8.95 -4.58
CA ARG A 51 -7.42 -9.52 -5.14
C ARG A 51 -7.11 -8.88 -6.49
N PRO A 52 -5.81 -8.87 -6.87
CA PRO A 52 -5.43 -8.57 -8.23
C PRO A 52 -5.80 -9.74 -9.16
N ASN A 53 -6.40 -9.44 -10.30
CA ASN A 53 -6.48 -10.34 -11.45
C ASN A 53 -5.12 -10.46 -12.15
N SER A 54 -4.31 -9.40 -12.15
CA SER A 54 -2.94 -9.43 -12.64
C SER A 54 -2.07 -8.36 -11.99
N ILE A 55 -0.77 -8.65 -11.90
CA ILE A 55 0.27 -7.71 -11.46
C ILE A 55 1.38 -7.76 -12.50
N GLN A 56 1.79 -6.60 -13.01
CA GLN A 56 2.81 -6.49 -14.05
C GLN A 56 3.73 -5.31 -13.75
N THR A 57 5.02 -5.49 -13.98
CA THR A 57 5.96 -4.37 -14.06
C THR A 57 5.93 -3.85 -15.50
N ILE A 58 5.63 -2.57 -15.67
CA ILE A 58 5.59 -1.91 -16.98
C ILE A 58 6.80 -0.97 -17.14
N GLU A 59 6.77 -0.11 -18.16
CA GLU A 59 7.81 0.90 -18.40
C GLU A 59 8.12 1.73 -17.15
N ASP A 60 9.38 2.16 -17.04
CA ASP A 60 9.94 2.87 -15.88
C ASP A 60 9.85 2.14 -14.53
N GLY A 61 9.61 0.82 -14.57
CA GLY A 61 9.51 -0.02 -13.37
C GLY A 61 8.20 0.17 -12.60
N GLN A 62 7.21 0.88 -13.16
CA GLN A 62 5.92 1.03 -12.51
C GLN A 62 5.22 -0.32 -12.34
N ILE A 63 4.51 -0.47 -11.22
CA ILE A 63 3.71 -1.66 -10.95
C ILE A 63 2.27 -1.37 -11.35
N LYS A 64 1.81 -2.04 -12.40
CA LYS A 64 0.41 -2.08 -12.82
C LYS A 64 -0.31 -3.21 -12.10
N ILE A 65 -1.43 -2.90 -11.47
CA ILE A 65 -2.30 -3.88 -10.82
C ILE A 65 -3.69 -3.76 -11.42
N VAL A 66 -4.22 -4.87 -11.95
CA VAL A 66 -5.61 -4.99 -12.37
C VAL A 66 -6.37 -5.71 -11.27
N TRP A 67 -7.37 -5.06 -10.69
CA TRP A 67 -8.13 -5.58 -9.55
C TRP A 67 -9.38 -6.36 -9.99
N ALA A 68 -9.84 -7.26 -9.14
CA ALA A 68 -11.06 -8.05 -9.38
C ALA A 68 -12.34 -7.20 -9.45
N ASP A 69 -12.33 -6.00 -8.88
CA ASP A 69 -13.45 -5.04 -8.94
C ASP A 69 -13.40 -4.14 -10.19
N GLY A 70 -12.47 -4.40 -11.12
CA GLY A 70 -12.36 -3.69 -12.40
C GLY A 70 -11.39 -2.50 -12.39
N HIS A 71 -10.91 -2.05 -11.23
CA HIS A 71 -9.96 -0.93 -11.19
C HIS A 71 -8.57 -1.30 -11.70
N VAL A 72 -7.87 -0.31 -12.24
CA VAL A 72 -6.46 -0.42 -12.64
C VAL A 72 -5.63 0.62 -11.90
N SER A 73 -4.70 0.16 -11.07
CA SER A 73 -3.75 1.02 -10.37
C SER A 73 -2.39 1.00 -11.04
N HIS A 74 -1.74 2.15 -11.14
CA HIS A 74 -0.34 2.28 -11.55
C HIS A 74 0.45 2.92 -10.42
N PHE A 75 1.34 2.16 -9.80
CA PHE A 75 2.17 2.62 -8.69
C PHE A 75 3.59 2.85 -9.16
N SER A 76 4.12 4.06 -8.93
CA SER A 76 5.53 4.34 -9.23
C SER A 76 6.45 3.66 -8.22
N PRO A 77 7.67 3.25 -8.62
CA PRO A 77 8.68 2.71 -7.70
C PRO A 77 8.93 3.63 -6.51
N ARG A 78 9.02 4.94 -6.77
CA ARG A 78 9.24 5.96 -5.74
C ARG A 78 8.12 5.96 -4.71
N TRP A 79 6.87 5.94 -5.14
CA TRP A 79 5.72 5.96 -4.23
C TRP A 79 5.65 4.70 -3.37
N LEU A 80 5.88 3.52 -3.97
CA LEU A 80 5.92 2.26 -3.23
C LEU A 80 7.04 2.28 -2.20
N ARG A 81 8.23 2.76 -2.57
CA ARG A 81 9.36 2.82 -1.66
C ARG A 81 9.10 3.76 -0.48
N THR A 82 8.48 4.92 -0.68
CA THR A 82 8.19 5.88 0.39
C THR A 82 7.06 5.41 1.33
N HIS A 83 6.13 4.60 0.83
CA HIS A 83 5.00 4.10 1.62
C HIS A 83 5.21 2.66 2.14
N CYS A 84 6.42 2.12 2.03
CA CYS A 84 6.76 0.83 2.60
C CYS A 84 6.53 0.83 4.12
N TYR A 85 5.69 -0.10 4.60
CA TYR A 85 5.43 -0.34 6.02
C TYR A 85 5.83 -1.77 6.41
N SER A 86 6.83 -2.36 5.74
CA SER A 86 7.33 -3.69 6.08
C SER A 86 7.73 -3.79 7.56
N ALA A 87 7.81 -5.00 8.10
CA ALA A 87 8.09 -5.22 9.52
C ALA A 87 9.39 -4.51 9.98
N SER A 88 10.41 -4.44 9.12
CA SER A 88 11.64 -3.70 9.38
C SER A 88 11.40 -2.18 9.48
N GLU A 89 10.57 -1.61 8.61
CA GLU A 89 10.21 -0.18 8.66
C GLU A 89 9.28 0.16 9.84
N ARG A 90 8.34 -0.73 10.20
CA ARG A 90 7.54 -0.59 11.43
C ARG A 90 8.41 -0.67 12.68
N ALA A 91 9.36 -1.60 12.74
CA ALA A 91 10.27 -1.74 13.86
C ALA A 91 11.17 -0.51 14.04
N LYS A 92 11.63 0.13 12.95
CA LYS A 92 12.37 1.39 12.99
C LYS A 92 11.52 2.54 13.56
N ARG A 93 10.23 2.60 13.22
CA ARG A 93 9.30 3.63 13.73
C ARG A 93 8.93 3.41 15.21
N ALA A 94 8.73 2.16 15.64
CA ALA A 94 8.48 1.81 17.04
C ALA A 94 9.62 2.23 17.97
N LYS A 95 10.88 2.18 17.50
CA LYS A 95 12.06 2.63 18.25
C LYS A 95 12.20 4.16 18.37
N LYS A 96 11.45 4.93 17.58
CA LYS A 96 11.56 6.40 17.49
C LYS A 96 10.50 7.15 18.29
N GLN A 97 9.55 6.46 18.92
CA GLN A 97 8.49 7.11 19.68
C GLN A 97 8.98 7.40 21.11
N PRO A 98 9.07 8.66 21.58
CA PRO A 98 9.34 8.93 22.99
C PRO A 98 8.17 8.36 23.80
N SER A 99 8.49 7.66 24.89
CA SER A 99 7.50 7.09 25.80
C SER A 99 6.57 8.17 26.30
N ARG A 100 5.38 8.30 25.70
CA ARG A 100 4.27 9.00 26.34
C ARG A 100 3.86 8.11 27.51
N LYS A 101 4.35 8.43 28.71
CA LYS A 101 3.73 7.95 29.95
C LYS A 101 2.30 8.46 29.91
N LEU A 102 1.34 7.56 29.63
CA LEU A 102 -0.03 7.82 30.04
C LEU A 102 -0.03 7.67 31.57
N SER A 103 0.06 8.78 32.28
CA SER A 103 -0.40 8.83 33.66
C SER A 103 -1.92 8.70 33.60
N LEU A 104 -2.42 7.52 33.95
CA LEU A 104 -3.79 7.42 34.44
C LEU A 104 -3.76 7.98 35.85
N ASP A 105 -4.11 9.26 35.97
CA ASP A 105 -4.58 9.80 37.23
C ASP A 105 -6.09 9.49 37.34
N CYS A 106 -6.49 9.17 38.56
CA CYS A 106 -7.67 8.44 39.01
C CYS A 106 -9.04 8.98 38.54
#